data_AF-A0A1B9MQQ7-F1
#
_entry.id   AF-A0A1B9MQQ7-F1
#
_cell.length_a   1.000
_cell.length_b   1.000
_cell.length_c   1.000
_cell.angle_alpha   90.00
_cell.angle_beta   90.00
_cell.angle_gamma   90.00
#
_symmetry.space_group_name_H-M   'P 1'
#
loop_
_entity.id
_entity.type
_entity.pdbx_description
1 polymer ?
#
loop_
_entity_poly.entity_id
_entity_poly.type
_entity_poly.pdbx_seq_one_letter_code
_entity_poly.pdbx_strand_id
1 'polypeptide(L)' 'MDLVDKSNDAEQLLRNAEIDNYINRVRPQRVSDSCIDCDEPIPAERLNAGGYIVRCIDCQYIYELKKKQG' A
#
# COMPACT_ATOMS: atom_id res chain seq x y z
N MET A 1 25.40 2.58 -29.48
CA MET A 1 24.15 2.39 -28.72
C MET A 1 23.09 1.97 -29.71
N ASP A 2 22.74 0.68 -29.67
CA ASP A 2 21.79 0.06 -30.59
C ASP A 2 20.35 0.12 -30.04
N LEU A 3 19.36 -0.30 -30.81
CA LEU A 3 17.95 -0.40 -30.42
C LEU A 3 17.75 -1.23 -29.15
N VAL A 4 18.57 -2.27 -28.95
CA VAL A 4 18.53 -3.13 -27.75
C VAL A 4 18.97 -2.37 -26.51
N ASP A 5 20.05 -1.59 -26.58
CA ASP A 5 20.54 -0.77 -25.46
C ASP A 5 19.45 0.23 -25.02
N LYS A 6 18.83 0.91 -26.00
CA LYS A 6 17.75 1.89 -25.75
C LYS A 6 16.51 1.26 -25.13
N SER A 7 16.18 0.03 -25.52
CA SER A 7 15.03 -0.71 -24.99
C SER A 7 15.27 -1.10 -23.53
N ASN A 8 16.48 -1.53 -23.19
CA ASN A 8 16.83 -1.91 -21.83
C ASN A 8 16.84 -0.70 -20.88
N ASP A 9 17.39 0.45 -21.32
CA ASP A 9 17.34 1.70 -20.57
C ASP A 9 15.89 2.15 -20.30
N ALA A 10 15.00 2.04 -21.30
CA ALA A 10 13.59 2.39 -21.13
C ALA A 10 12.88 1.51 -20.08
N GLU A 11 13.10 0.19 -20.12
CA GLU A 11 12.55 -0.75 -19.13
C GLU A 11 13.06 -0.46 -17.72
N GLN A 12 14.36 -0.15 -17.57
CA GLN A 12 14.92 0.21 -16.26
C GLN A 12 14.31 1.50 -15.72
N LEU A 13 14.11 2.51 -16.56
CA LEU A 13 13.48 3.77 -16.16
C LEU A 13 12.03 3.55 -15.69
N LEU A 14 11.25 2.79 -16.45
CA LEU A 14 9.86 2.47 -16.09
C LEU A 14 9.80 1.70 -14.77
N ARG A 15 10.61 0.65 -14.65
CA ARG A 15 10.68 -0.17 -13.44
C ARG A 15 11.06 0.64 -12.21
N ASN A 16 12.07 1.51 -12.32
CA ASN A 16 12.50 2.35 -11.21
C ASN A 16 11.39 3.35 -10.82
N ALA A 17 10.71 3.95 -11.81
CA ALA A 17 9.58 4.84 -11.54
C ALA A 17 8.43 4.13 -10.81
N GLU A 18 8.11 2.89 -11.16
CA GLU A 18 7.08 2.09 -10.46
C GLU A 18 7.48 1.77 -9.01
N ILE A 19 8.76 1.40 -8.79
CA ILE A 19 9.30 1.14 -7.45
C ILE A 19 9.23 2.41 -6.60
N ASP A 20 9.67 3.55 -7.13
CA ASP A 20 9.66 4.82 -6.43
C ASP A 20 8.23 5.26 -6.09
N ASN A 21 7.28 5.09 -7.01
CA ASN A 21 5.87 5.36 -6.75
C ASN A 21 5.32 4.47 -5.62
N TYR A 22 5.71 3.19 -5.58
CA TYR A 22 5.27 2.28 -4.54
C TYR A 22 5.89 2.59 -3.16
N ILE A 23 7.17 2.95 -3.13
CA ILE A 23 7.89 3.28 -1.89
C ILE A 23 7.39 4.60 -1.30
N ASN A 24 7.23 5.62 -2.13
CA ASN A 24 6.86 6.97 -1.70
C ASN A 24 5.35 7.16 -1.52
N ARG A 25 4.54 6.11 -1.70
CA ARG A 25 3.09 6.20 -1.47
C ARG A 25 2.80 6.60 -0.02
N VAL A 26 1.93 7.60 0.16
CA VAL A 26 1.46 8.01 1.47
C VAL A 26 0.68 6.85 2.10
N ARG A 27 1.13 6.40 3.27
CA ARG A 27 0.43 5.39 4.07
C ARG A 27 -0.35 6.09 5.18
N PRO A 28 -1.54 5.60 5.54
CA PRO A 28 -2.24 6.12 6.70
C PRO A 28 -1.41 5.86 7.95
N GLN A 29 -1.37 6.83 8.86
CA GLN A 29 -0.76 6.68 10.17
C GLN A 29 -1.85 6.31 11.18
N ARG A 30 -1.55 5.35 12.06
CA ARG A 30 -2.44 4.96 13.14
C ARG A 30 -2.53 6.08 14.19
N VAL A 31 -3.75 6.52 14.47
CA VAL A 31 -4.08 7.53 15.48
C VAL A 31 -4.84 6.95 16.68
N SER A 32 -5.48 5.79 16.51
CA SER A 32 -6.23 5.06 17.54
C SER A 32 -6.07 3.56 17.37
N ASP A 33 -6.45 2.79 18.40
CA ASP A 33 -6.50 1.33 18.36
C ASP A 33 -7.87 0.79 17.90
N SER A 34 -8.76 1.69 17.45
CA SER A 34 -10.07 1.39 16.86
C SER A 34 -10.01 1.44 15.32
N CYS A 35 -10.84 0.64 14.66
CA CYS A 35 -10.99 0.63 13.21
C CYS A 35 -11.66 1.93 12.74
N ILE A 36 -11.06 2.62 11.76
CA ILE A 36 -11.61 3.88 11.22
C ILE A 36 -12.93 3.73 10.45
N ASP A 37 -13.32 2.50 10.08
CA ASP A 37 -14.53 2.25 9.28
C ASP A 37 -15.71 1.73 10.10
N CYS A 38 -15.45 0.99 11.19
CA CYS A 38 -16.49 0.33 11.99
C CYS A 38 -16.40 0.62 13.50
N ASP A 39 -15.42 1.41 13.93
CA ASP A 39 -15.14 1.77 15.33
C ASP A 39 -14.86 0.60 16.29
N GLU A 40 -14.85 -0.64 15.80
CA GLU A 40 -14.48 -1.82 16.58
C GLU A 40 -12.98 -1.85 16.92
N PRO A 41 -12.59 -2.43 18.07
CA PRO A 41 -11.19 -2.54 18.46
C PRO A 41 -10.40 -3.41 17.46
N ILE A 42 -9.23 -2.95 17.04
CA ILE A 42 -8.33 -3.74 16.19
C ILE A 42 -7.55 -4.73 17.08
N PRO A 43 -7.47 -6.02 16.72
CA PRO A 43 -6.71 -6.99 17.48
C PRO A 43 -5.24 -6.58 17.68
N ALA A 44 -4.72 -6.77 18.89
CA ALA A 44 -3.37 -6.38 19.28
C ALA A 44 -2.29 -6.98 18.36
N GLU A 45 -2.46 -8.25 17.94
CA GLU A 45 -1.58 -8.92 16.98
C GLU A 45 -1.43 -8.12 15.67
N ARG A 46 -2.53 -7.52 15.19
CA ARG A 46 -2.50 -6.68 13.99
C ARG A 46 -1.91 -5.31 14.25
N LEU A 47 -2.21 -4.69 15.40
CA LEU A 47 -1.61 -3.41 15.78
C LEU A 47 -0.08 -3.49 15.89
N ASN A 48 0.44 -4.63 16.34
CA ASN A 48 1.89 -4.88 16.46
C ASN A 48 2.58 -5.06 15.10
N ALA A 49 1.84 -5.34 14.02
CA ALA A 49 2.40 -5.50 12.67
C ALA A 49 2.89 -4.16 12.06
N GLY A 50 2.43 -3.01 12.57
CA GLY A 50 2.97 -1.72 12.18
C GLY A 50 2.09 -0.52 12.53
N GLY A 51 2.71 0.67 12.54
CA GLY A 51 2.05 1.95 12.81
C GLY A 51 1.12 2.47 11.71
N TYR A 52 0.91 1.72 10.63
CA TYR A 52 0.02 2.07 9.52
C TYR A 52 -1.33 1.33 9.54
N ILE A 53 -1.55 0.51 10.57
CA ILE A 53 -2.77 -0.29 10.71
C ILE A 53 -3.89 0.60 11.25
N VAL A 54 -4.86 0.93 10.40
CA VAL A 54 -6.00 1.79 10.73
C VAL A 54 -7.37 1.11 10.61
N ARG A 55 -7.42 -0.11 10.05
CA ARG A 55 -8.65 -0.89 9.86
C ARG A 55 -8.53 -2.27 10.49
N CYS A 56 -9.66 -2.87 10.90
CA CYS A 56 -9.74 -4.31 11.19
C CYS A 56 -9.52 -5.15 9.91
N ILE A 57 -9.38 -6.47 10.04
CA ILE A 57 -9.06 -7.33 8.90
C ILE A 57 -10.17 -7.33 7.85
N ASP A 58 -11.43 -7.35 8.29
CA ASP A 58 -12.60 -7.40 7.41
C ASP A 58 -12.78 -6.08 6.65
N CYS A 59 -12.70 -4.95 7.36
CA CYS A 59 -12.76 -3.63 6.72
C CYS A 59 -11.58 -3.40 5.78
N GLN A 60 -10.38 -3.89 6.12
CA GLN A 60 -9.22 -3.83 5.22
C GLN A 60 -9.47 -4.61 3.93
N TYR A 61 -10.02 -5.81 4.02
CA TYR A 61 -10.38 -6.63 2.85
C TYR A 61 -11.39 -5.92 1.94
N ILE A 62 -12.45 -5.36 2.52
CA ILE A 62 -13.48 -4.62 1.77
C ILE A 62 -12.87 -3.38 1.09
N TYR A 63 -12.01 -2.64 1.80
CA TYR A 63 -11.32 -1.46 1.26
C TYR A 63 -10.45 -1.83 0.06
N GLU A 64 -9.65 -2.89 0.16
CA GLU A 64 -8.79 -3.36 -0.94
C GLU A 64 -9.59 -3.88 -2.13
N LEU A 65 -10.72 -4.57 -1.88
CA LEU A 65 -11.61 -5.05 -2.94
C LEU A 65 -12.20 -3.87 -3.73
N LYS A 66 -12.66 -2.82 -3.04
CA LYS A 66 -13.15 -1.58 -3.67
C LYS A 66 -12.05 -0.90 -4.49
N LYS A 67 -10.81 -0.88 -3.97
CA LYS A 67 -9.66 -0.25 -4.64
C LYS A 67 -9.17 -0.99 -5.89
N LYS A 68 -9.45 -2.29 -6.00
CA LYS A 68 -9.08 -3.10 -7.19
C LYS A 68 -10.10 -2.98 -8.33
N GLN A 69 -11.33 -2.57 -8.04
CA GLN A 69 -12.42 -2.47 -9.01
C GLN A 69 -12.55 -1.09 -9.65
N GLY A 70 -11.88 -0.07 -9.11
CA GLY A 70 -11.77 1.27 -9.69
C GLY A 70 -10.39 1.49 -10.27
#